data_AF-A0A7W1LAX9-F1
#
_entry.id   AF-A0A7W1LAX9-F1
#
_cell.length_a   1.000
_cell.length_b   1.000
_cell.length_c   1.000
_cell.angle_alpha   90.00
_cell.angle_beta   90.00
_cell.angle_gamma   90.00
#
_symmetry.space_group_name_H-M   'P 1'
#
loop_
_entity.id
_entity.type
_entity.pdbx_description
1 polymer ?
#
loop_
_entity_poly.entity_id
_entity_poly.type
_entity_poly.pdbx_seq_one_letter_code
_entity_poly.pdbx_strand_id
1 'polypeptide(L)' 'MPVGTSIRIYDLAKDLQQDTKRVIEELRREGADVSVPSQSVSRELAERLRNKYFPKDEASPKRAINIA' A
#
# COMPACT_ATOMS: atom_id res chain seq x y z
N MET A 1 11.34 -6.89 -21.94
CA MET A 1 9.96 -6.34 -21.98
C MET A 1 9.94 -5.15 -21.04
N PRO A 2 9.55 -3.94 -21.46
CA PRO A 2 9.59 -2.77 -20.58
C PRO A 2 8.59 -3.00 -19.45
N VAL A 3 9.12 -3.13 -18.24
CA VAL A 3 8.34 -3.28 -17.02
C VAL A 3 7.40 -2.08 -16.93
N GLY A 4 6.09 -2.32 -16.85
CA GLY A 4 5.12 -1.25 -16.69
C GLY A 4 5.47 -0.44 -15.45
N THR A 5 5.97 0.78 -15.64
CA THR A 5 6.47 1.65 -14.57
C THR A 5 5.37 2.07 -13.59
N SER A 6 4.10 1.84 -13.95
CA SER A 6 2.91 2.25 -13.21
C SER A 6 1.90 1.11 -13.03
N ILE A 7 1.40 0.94 -11.81
CA ILE A 7 0.37 -0.03 -11.40
C ILE A 7 -0.87 0.74 -10.97
N ARG A 8 -2.07 0.31 -11.38
CA ARG A 8 -3.33 0.94 -10.92
C ARG A 8 -3.55 0.65 -9.45
N ILE A 9 -4.04 1.62 -8.71
CA ILE A 9 -4.30 1.46 -7.27
C ILE A 9 -5.31 0.35 -7.01
N TYR A 10 -6.31 0.18 -7.88
CA TYR A 10 -7.24 -0.96 -7.80
C TYR A 10 -6.53 -2.32 -7.89
N ASP A 11 -5.58 -2.45 -8.82
CA ASP A 11 -4.80 -3.67 -9.03
C ASP A 11 -3.86 -3.92 -7.86
N LEU A 12 -3.19 -2.86 -7.38
CA LEU A 12 -2.36 -2.89 -6.17
C LEU A 12 -3.15 -3.29 -4.93
N ALA A 13 -4.34 -2.74 -4.74
CA ALA A 13 -5.20 -3.07 -3.60
C ALA A 13 -5.66 -4.53 -3.65
N LYS A 14 -5.94 -5.04 -4.85
CA LYS A 14 -6.31 -6.44 -5.06
C LYS A 14 -5.14 -7.39 -4.80
N ASP A 15 -3.93 -7.06 -5.26
CA ASP A 15 -2.70 -7.82 -5.01
C ASP A 15 -2.36 -7.87 -3.52
N LEU A 16 -2.52 -6.74 -2.83
CA LEU A 16 -2.31 -6.63 -1.39
C LEU A 16 -3.43 -7.20 -0.54
N GLN A 17 -4.54 -7.63 -1.16
CA GLN A 17 -5.78 -8.00 -0.48
C GLN A 17 -6.22 -6.97 0.58
N GLN A 18 -5.97 -5.69 0.30
CA GLN A 18 -6.36 -4.57 1.16
C GLN A 18 -7.49 -3.78 0.51
N ASP A 19 -8.29 -3.13 1.34
CA ASP A 19 -9.27 -2.16 0.87
C ASP A 19 -8.58 -1.03 0.10
N THR A 20 -9.11 -0.69 -1.08
CA THR A 20 -8.58 0.41 -1.88
C THR A 20 -8.53 1.72 -1.09
N LYS A 21 -9.50 1.97 -0.20
CA LYS A 21 -9.49 3.14 0.69
C LYS A 21 -8.26 3.17 1.60
N ARG A 22 -7.90 2.02 2.21
CA ARG A 22 -6.70 1.88 3.05
C ARG A 22 -5.43 2.12 2.25
N VAL A 23 -5.35 1.53 1.06
CA VAL A 23 -4.21 1.70 0.14
C VAL A 23 -4.04 3.16 -0.25
N ILE A 24 -5.14 3.86 -0.59
CA ILE A 24 -5.12 5.30 -0.93
C ILE A 24 -4.66 6.14 0.26
N GLU A 25 -5.17 5.89 1.46
CA GLU A 25 -4.75 6.64 2.66
C GLU A 25 -3.26 6.45 2.96
N GLU A 26 -2.74 5.23 2.85
CA GLU A 26 -1.33 4.95 3.10
C GLU A 26 -0.43 5.53 2.01
N LEU A 27 -0.84 5.44 0.74
CA LEU A 27 -0.13 6.11 -0.36
C LEU A 27 -0.13 7.63 -0.16
N ARG A 28 -1.24 8.21 0.27
CA ARG A 28 -1.34 9.63 0.61
C ARG A 28 -0.44 10.00 1.79
N ARG A 29 -0.30 9.11 2.78
CA ARG A 29 0.59 9.29 3.93
C ARG A 29 2.07 9.20 3.55
N GLU A 30 2.41 8.37 2.56
CA GLU A 30 3.73 8.30 1.92
C GLU A 30 4.02 9.49 0.99
N GLY A 31 3.06 10.41 0.80
CA GLY A 31 3.20 11.60 -0.03
C GLY A 31 2.85 11.38 -1.51
N ALA A 32 2.19 10.28 -1.86
CA ALA A 32 1.66 10.08 -3.20
C ALA A 32 0.35 10.86 -3.39
N ASP A 33 0.27 11.67 -4.45
CA ASP A 33 -0.91 12.47 -4.79
C ASP A 33 -2.00 11.59 -5.44
N VAL A 34 -2.56 10.68 -4.63
CA VAL A 34 -3.59 9.74 -5.05
C VAL A 34 -4.83 9.87 -4.20
N SER A 35 -5.98 9.98 -4.86
CA SER A 35 -7.28 10.17 -4.24
C SER A 35 -8.33 9.17 -4.74
N VAL A 36 -8.07 8.48 -5.85
CA VAL A 36 -9.04 7.56 -6.47
C VAL A 36 -8.44 6.21 -6.87
N PRO A 37 -9.19 5.09 -6.79
CA PRO A 37 -8.76 3.76 -7.25
C PRO A 37 -8.32 3.70 -8.71
N SER A 38 -8.82 4.63 -9.52
CA SER A 38 -8.55 4.70 -10.96
C SER A 38 -7.20 5.35 -11.28
N GLN A 39 -6.53 5.96 -10.31
CA GLN A 39 -5.18 6.47 -10.51
C GLN A 39 -4.18 5.32 -10.54
N SER A 40 -3.07 5.59 -11.22
CA SER A 40 -1.93 4.67 -11.29
C SER A 40 -0.79 5.24 -10.48
N VAL A 41 -0.12 4.39 -9.71
CA VAL A 41 1.06 4.71 -8.92
C VAL A 41 2.30 4.08 -9.53
N SER A 42 3.45 4.72 -9.33
CA SER A 42 4.73 4.13 -9.72
C SER A 42 4.94 2.82 -8.99
N ARG A 43 5.56 1.85 -9.68
CA ARG A 43 5.87 0.53 -9.11
C ARG A 43 6.68 0.64 -7.81
N GLU A 44 7.57 1.62 -7.69
CA GLU A 44 8.33 1.87 -6.46
C GLU A 44 7.43 2.15 -5.24
N LEU A 45 6.35 2.93 -5.41
CA LEU A 45 5.39 3.19 -4.34
C LEU A 45 4.57 1.94 -4.01
N ALA A 46 4.18 1.19 -5.04
CA ALA A 46 3.50 -0.09 -4.88
C ALA A 46 4.37 -1.10 -4.09
N GLU A 47 5.67 -1.17 -4.40
CA GLU A 47 6.61 -2.06 -3.73
C GLU A 47 6.88 -1.64 -2.28
N ARG A 48 6.99 -0.33 -2.00
CA ARG A 48 7.06 0.19 -0.62
C ARG A 48 5.84 -0.24 0.20
N LEU A 49 4.65 -0.07 -0.37
CA LEU A 49 3.40 -0.45 0.28
C LEU A 49 3.33 -1.97 0.49
N ARG A 50 3.74 -2.75 -0.51
CA ARG A 50 3.80 -4.20 -0.41
C ARG A 50 4.77 -4.68 0.67
N ASN A 51 5.94 -4.08 0.79
CA ASN A 51 6.89 -4.40 1.88
C ASN A 51 6.32 -4.06 3.26
N LYS A 52 5.46 -3.04 3.36
CA LYS A 52 4.80 -2.65 4.61
C LYS A 52 3.68 -3.60 5.03
N TYR A 53 2.90 -4.11 4.07
CA TYR A 53 1.77 -5.01 4.33
C TYR A 53 2.13 -6.49 4.33
N PHE A 54 3.10 -6.88 3.50
CA PHE A 54 3.75 -8.17 3.51
C PHE A 54 5.21 -8.00 3.95
N PRO A 55 5.46 -7.53 5.20
CA PRO A 55 6.80 -7.58 5.73
C PRO A 55 7.17 -9.07 5.79
N LYS A 56 8.11 -9.48 4.94
CA LYS A 56 8.53 -10.88 4.85
C LYS A 56 9.27 -11.37 6.10
N ASP A 57 9.46 -10.51 7.09
CA ASP A 57 10.09 -10.84 8.35
C ASP A 57 9.52 -9.92 9.45
N GLU A 58 9.06 -10.55 10.52
CA GLU A 58 8.72 -10.05 11.85
C GLU A 58 8.57 -8.53 12.08
N ALA A 59 7.33 -8.11 12.36
CA ALA A 59 6.94 -7.32 13.53
C ALA A 59 5.64 -6.55 13.24
N SER A 60 4.50 -7.21 13.44
CA SER A 60 3.31 -6.51 13.87
C SER A 60 3.44 -6.29 15.38
N PRO A 61 3.79 -5.09 15.90
CA PRO A 61 3.49 -4.78 17.28
C PRO A 61 1.96 -4.70 17.37
N LYS A 62 1.38 -5.84 17.79
CA LYS A 62 0.02 -5.91 18.31
C LYS A 62 -0.10 -4.75 19.28
N ARG A 63 -1.02 -3.82 19.00
CA ARG A 63 -1.38 -2.74 19.91
C ARG A 63 -1.83 -3.36 21.23
N ALA A 64 -0.91 -3.54 22.16
CA ALA A 64 -1.20 -3.79 23.56
C ALA A 64 -1.70 -2.45 24.13
N ILE A 65 -2.98 -2.17 23.94
CA ILE A 65 -3.69 -1.20 24.75
C ILE A 65 -3.91 -1.89 26.10
N ASN A 66 -2.99 -1.67 27.02
CA ASN A 66 -3.23 -1.88 28.45
C ASN A 66 -3.80 -0.56 28.99
N ILE A 67 -5.07 -0.58 29.40
CA ILE A 67 -5.66 0.48 30.20
C ILE A 67 -5.64 -0.05 31.63
N ALA A 68 -4.94 0.69 32.50
CA ALA A 68 -4.77 0.43 33.92
C ALA A 68 -6.06 0.68 34.71
#